data_AF-A0A034WDM6-F1
#
_entry.id   AF-A0A034WDM6-F1
#
_cell.length_a   1.000
_cell.length_b   1.000
_cell.length_c   1.000
_cell.angle_alpha   90.00
_cell.angle_beta   90.00
_cell.angle_gamma   90.00
#
_symmetry.space_group_name_H-M   'P 1'
#
loop_
_entity.id
_entity.type
_entity.pdbx_description
1 polymer ?
#
loop_
_entity_poly.entity_id
_entity_poly.type
_entity_poly.pdbx_seq_one_letter_code
_entity_poly.pdbx_strand_id
1 'polypeptide(L)'
;HALCFCGVFFRSGLLLVDCNNEETATWLAEVAPKLEGWEGPLLSARRGEEIPRMYKMRSRLHNSAHKSVDYALGLLRVQNEGIYPKAWQIITSDIEDSSLKIIVGIDEESYMQIKKQGFRLNYRFSAIFMRPLKPMSKVERAGVSEPVYW
;
A
#
# COMPACT_ATOMS: atom_id res chain seq x y z
N HIS A 1 21.93 -3.39 25.27
CA HIS A 1 22.38 -4.64 24.58
C HIS A 1 22.86 -4.30 23.18
N ALA A 2 23.39 -5.26 22.40
CA ALA A 2 23.69 -5.01 20.99
C ALA A 2 22.38 -4.80 20.21
N LEU A 3 22.31 -3.73 19.42
CA LEU A 3 21.20 -3.47 18.50
C LEU A 3 21.23 -4.50 17.38
N CYS A 4 20.11 -5.19 17.14
CA CYS A 4 20.07 -6.27 16.16
C CYS A 4 18.72 -6.33 15.43
N PHE A 5 18.79 -6.28 14.10
CA PHE A 5 17.66 -6.55 13.22
C PHE A 5 17.68 -8.02 12.79
N CYS A 6 16.57 -8.71 12.99
CA CYS A 6 16.40 -10.12 12.62
C CYS A 6 15.82 -10.28 11.21
N GLY A 7 15.25 -9.23 10.63
CA GLY A 7 14.69 -9.24 9.30
C GLY A 7 14.43 -7.84 8.77
N VAL A 8 14.66 -7.62 7.47
CA VAL A 8 14.39 -6.36 6.78
C VAL A 8 13.66 -6.66 5.48
N PHE A 9 12.45 -6.12 5.32
CA PHE A 9 11.59 -6.41 4.19
C PHE A 9 11.12 -5.13 3.50
N PHE A 10 11.44 -5.03 2.21
CA PHE A 10 10.97 -3.95 1.37
C PHE A 10 9.52 -4.20 0.93
N ARG A 11 8.67 -3.21 1.16
CA ARG A 11 7.29 -3.16 0.67
C ARG A 11 7.09 -1.82 -0.03
N SER A 12 6.12 -1.75 -0.94
CA SER A 12 5.76 -0.47 -1.54
C SER A 12 5.45 0.53 -0.42
N GLY A 13 6.16 1.66 -0.41
CA GLY A 13 6.01 2.76 0.54
C GLY A 13 6.33 2.49 2.03
N LEU A 14 6.88 1.33 2.41
CA LEU A 14 7.37 1.10 3.77
C LEU A 14 8.50 0.08 3.84
N LEU A 15 9.36 0.23 4.86
CA LEU A 15 10.38 -0.76 5.25
C LEU A 15 9.90 -1.46 6.53
N LEU A 16 9.66 -2.77 6.47
CA LEU A 16 9.33 -3.56 7.65
C LEU A 16 10.64 -4.08 8.25
N VAL A 17 10.90 -3.78 9.52
CA VAL A 17 12.11 -4.22 10.22
C VAL A 17 11.72 -5.02 11.45
N ASP A 18 12.08 -6.29 11.48
CA ASP A 18 11.92 -7.14 12.65
C ASP A 18 13.09 -6.90 13.59
N CYS A 19 12.80 -6.33 14.76
CA CYS A 19 13.80 -6.03 15.79
C CYS A 19 13.93 -7.21 16.76
N ASN A 20 15.16 -7.57 17.13
CA ASN A 20 15.42 -8.66 18.07
C ASN A 20 14.81 -8.43 19.47
N ASN A 21 14.67 -7.17 19.86
CA ASN A 21 14.15 -6.76 21.16
C ASN A 21 13.57 -5.34 21.13
N GLU A 22 12.91 -4.98 22.23
CA GLU A 22 12.27 -3.69 22.46
C GLU A 22 13.24 -2.50 22.43
N GLU A 23 14.48 -2.71 22.89
CA GLU A 23 15.55 -1.70 22.87
C GLU A 23 15.90 -1.32 21.41
N THR A 24 16.04 -2.32 20.54
CA THR A 24 16.35 -2.10 19.12
C THR A 24 15.20 -1.39 18.40
N ALA A 25 13.96 -1.75 18.72
CA ALA A 25 12.79 -1.11 18.12
C ALA A 25 12.63 0.35 18.57
N THR A 26 12.87 0.64 19.85
CA THR A 26 12.88 2.02 20.38
C THR A 26 13.98 2.85 19.73
N TRP A 27 15.18 2.29 19.62
CA TRP A 27 16.30 2.95 18.93
C TRP A 27 15.96 3.30 17.47
N LEU A 28 15.36 2.36 16.73
CA LEU A 28 14.96 2.61 15.34
C LEU A 28 13.91 3.73 15.24
N ALA A 29 12.93 3.75 16.16
CA ALA A 29 11.92 4.81 16.23
C ALA A 29 12.52 6.20 16.45
N GLU A 30 13.58 6.30 17.25
CA GLU A 30 14.26 7.56 17.56
C GLU A 30 15.21 8.03 16.47
N VAL A 31 15.89 7.11 15.78
CA VAL A 31 16.92 7.41 14.78
C VAL A 31 16.33 7.64 13.39
N ALA A 32 15.32 6.87 12.98
CA ALA A 32 14.70 7.00 11.65
C ALA A 32 14.32 8.46 11.25
N PRO A 33 13.66 9.27 12.10
CA PRO A 33 13.32 10.66 11.74
C PRO A 33 14.52 11.61 11.73
N LYS A 34 15.69 11.19 12.24
CA LYS A 34 16.93 11.99 12.35
C LYS A 34 18.01 11.57 11.35
N LEU A 35 17.68 10.71 10.38
CA LEU A 35 18.64 10.23 9.39
C LEU A 35 19.16 11.39 8.53
N GLU A 36 20.43 11.72 8.69
CA GLU A 36 21.12 12.72 7.88
C GLU A 36 21.38 12.20 6.46
N GLY A 37 21.30 13.10 5.46
CA GLY A 37 21.53 12.76 4.05
C GLY A 37 20.36 12.09 3.33
N TRP A 38 19.20 11.92 3.99
CA TRP A 38 17.98 11.47 3.34
C TRP A 38 17.28 12.61 2.59
N GLU A 39 17.16 12.48 1.26
CA GLU A 39 16.51 13.46 0.39
C GLU A 39 15.02 13.17 0.11
N GLY A 40 14.46 12.11 0.72
CA GLY A 40 13.08 11.69 0.48
C GLY A 40 12.06 12.29 1.46
N PRO A 41 10.81 11.79 1.44
CA PRO A 41 9.77 12.19 2.37
C PRO A 41 10.15 11.95 3.84
N LEU A 42 9.61 12.73 4.77
CA LEU A 42 9.87 12.59 6.20
C LEU A 42 9.68 11.13 6.65
N LEU A 43 10.74 10.54 7.20
CA LEU A 43 10.72 9.18 7.73
C LEU A 43 10.10 9.16 9.12
N SER A 44 9.29 8.14 9.38
CA SER A 44 8.83 7.82 10.73
C SER A 44 8.81 6.30 10.89
N ALA A 45 9.38 5.81 11.98
CA ALA A 45 9.24 4.42 12.37
C ALA A 45 8.06 4.28 13.34
N ARG A 46 7.24 3.26 13.10
CA ARG A 46 6.02 2.94 13.85
C ARG A 46 6.08 1.49 14.29
N ARG A 47 5.42 1.18 15.40
CA ARG A 47 5.30 -0.21 15.86
C ARG A 47 4.45 -1.02 14.90
N GLY A 48 4.66 -2.34 14.87
CA GLY A 48 3.94 -3.21 13.94
C GLY A 48 2.42 -3.13 14.10
N GLU A 49 1.96 -2.93 15.34
CA GLU A 49 0.56 -2.75 15.73
C GLU A 49 -0.02 -1.40 15.27
N GLU A 50 0.85 -0.40 15.05
CA GLU A 50 0.48 0.93 14.58
C GLU A 50 0.46 1.03 13.05
N ILE A 51 1.03 0.06 12.33
CA ILE A 51 1.01 0.03 10.87
C ILE A 51 -0.40 -0.38 10.41
N PRO A 52 -1.16 0.51 9.73
CA PRO A 52 -2.51 0.19 9.31
C PRO A 52 -2.52 -1.02 8.37
N ARG A 53 -3.47 -1.92 8.60
CA ARG A 53 -3.66 -3.07 7.71
C ARG A 53 -4.14 -2.57 6.34
N MET A 54 -3.32 -2.79 5.32
CA MET A 54 -3.63 -2.45 3.94
C MET A 54 -4.23 -3.63 3.18
N TYR A 55 -5.35 -3.40 2.50
CA TYR A 55 -5.99 -4.36 1.60
C TYR A 55 -5.60 -4.05 0.16
N LYS A 56 -4.92 -4.98 -0.51
CA LYS A 56 -4.50 -4.79 -1.90
C LYS A 56 -5.66 -5.05 -2.86
N MET A 57 -5.98 -4.06 -3.68
CA MET A 57 -7.08 -4.11 -4.65
C MET A 57 -6.57 -3.74 -6.04
N ARG A 58 -7.09 -4.40 -7.07
CA ARG A 58 -6.87 -4.07 -8.47
C ARG A 58 -8.13 -3.49 -9.09
N SER A 59 -8.00 -2.44 -9.88
CA SER A 59 -9.10 -1.92 -10.70
C SER A 59 -8.63 -1.45 -12.08
N ARG A 60 -9.57 -1.40 -13.02
CA ARG A 60 -9.39 -0.83 -14.35
C ARG A 60 -10.37 0.34 -14.48
N LEU A 61 -9.82 1.54 -14.61
CA LEU A 61 -10.57 2.79 -14.74
C LEU A 61 -10.72 3.11 -16.22
N HIS A 62 -11.89 2.81 -16.78
CA HIS A 62 -12.17 2.96 -18.21
C HIS A 62 -12.08 4.43 -18.67
N ASN A 63 -11.69 4.63 -19.94
CA ASN A 63 -11.57 5.95 -20.58
C ASN A 63 -10.67 6.94 -19.81
N SER A 64 -9.65 6.44 -19.11
CA SER A 64 -8.80 7.23 -18.20
C SER A 64 -7.31 7.16 -18.53
N ALA A 65 -6.92 6.59 -19.67
CA ALA A 65 -5.53 6.52 -20.11
C ALA A 65 -4.80 7.89 -20.11
N HIS A 66 -5.51 8.96 -20.46
CA HIS A 66 -4.97 10.33 -20.54
C HIS A 66 -5.17 11.14 -19.24
N LYS A 67 -5.56 10.49 -18.14
CA LYS A 67 -5.81 11.14 -16.85
C LYS A 67 -4.72 10.75 -15.85
N SER A 68 -4.34 11.70 -14.99
CA SER A 68 -3.46 11.39 -13.86
C SER A 68 -4.17 10.47 -12.86
N VAL A 69 -3.39 9.70 -12.12
CA VAL A 69 -3.90 8.85 -11.03
C VAL A 69 -4.67 9.69 -10.01
N ASP A 70 -4.14 10.86 -9.64
CA ASP A 70 -4.80 11.78 -8.69
C ASP A 70 -6.16 12.27 -9.18
N TYR A 71 -6.28 12.59 -10.47
CA TYR A 71 -7.57 12.97 -11.06
C TYR A 71 -8.57 11.81 -10.96
N ALA A 72 -8.12 10.60 -11.29
CA ALA A 72 -8.95 9.41 -11.26
C ALA A 72 -9.42 9.05 -9.83
N LEU A 73 -8.51 9.13 -8.84
CA LEU A 73 -8.85 8.96 -7.42
C LEU A 73 -9.78 10.06 -6.91
N GLY A 74 -9.60 11.30 -7.38
CA GLY A 74 -10.48 12.42 -7.07
C GLY A 74 -11.92 12.15 -7.50
N LEU A 75 -12.12 11.56 -8.69
CA LEU A 75 -13.45 11.14 -9.16
C LEU A 75 -14.04 10.02 -8.30
N LEU A 76 -13.25 9.01 -7.94
CA LEU A 76 -13.72 7.93 -7.06
C LEU A 76 -14.22 8.49 -5.73
N ARG A 77 -13.49 9.44 -5.14
CA ARG A 77 -13.90 10.10 -3.90
C ARG A 77 -15.22 10.86 -4.03
N VAL A 78 -15.38 11.65 -5.10
CA VAL A 78 -16.58 12.49 -5.27
C VAL A 78 -17.82 11.64 -5.59
N GLN A 79 -17.66 10.49 -6.23
CA GLN A 79 -18.76 9.66 -6.71
C GLN A 79 -19.16 8.51 -5.78
N ASN A 80 -18.41 8.28 -4.69
CA ASN A 80 -18.64 7.18 -3.76
C ASN A 80 -18.49 7.67 -2.32
N GLU A 81 -19.57 7.64 -1.57
CA GLU A 81 -19.57 7.98 -0.14
C GLU A 81 -18.89 6.88 0.69
N GLY A 82 -18.22 7.29 1.77
CA GLY A 82 -17.61 6.37 2.74
C GLY A 82 -16.26 5.79 2.31
N ILE A 83 -15.63 6.28 1.23
CA ILE A 83 -14.25 5.93 0.90
C ILE A 83 -13.34 7.16 0.95
N TYR A 84 -12.08 6.96 1.33
CA TYR A 84 -11.09 8.04 1.36
C TYR A 84 -9.85 7.70 0.52
N PRO A 85 -9.94 7.81 -0.82
CA PRO A 85 -8.84 7.46 -1.73
C PRO A 85 -7.51 8.20 -1.48
N LYS A 86 -7.53 9.33 -0.77
CA LYS A 86 -6.30 10.05 -0.38
C LYS A 86 -5.43 9.29 0.62
N ALA A 87 -6.02 8.39 1.41
CA ALA A 87 -5.27 7.50 2.30
C ALA A 87 -4.79 6.23 1.59
N TRP A 88 -5.16 6.02 0.33
CA TRP A 88 -4.77 4.83 -0.41
C TRP A 88 -3.35 4.96 -0.93
N GLN A 89 -2.61 3.87 -0.82
CA GLN A 89 -1.28 3.75 -1.38
C GLN A 89 -1.37 3.30 -2.85
N ILE A 90 -0.83 4.08 -3.78
CA ILE A 90 -0.65 3.64 -5.17
C ILE A 90 0.54 2.69 -5.23
N ILE A 91 0.28 1.40 -5.49
CA ILE A 91 1.34 0.38 -5.62
C ILE A 91 1.86 0.35 -7.04
N THR A 92 0.96 0.31 -8.02
CA THR A 92 1.29 0.41 -9.45
C THR A 92 0.18 1.15 -10.19
N SER A 93 0.55 1.91 -11.21
CA SER A 93 -0.37 2.46 -12.20
C SER A 93 0.19 2.23 -13.60
N ASP A 94 -0.65 1.76 -14.51
CA ASP A 94 -0.26 1.51 -15.89
C ASP A 94 -1.42 1.81 -16.85
N ILE A 95 -1.10 2.13 -18.10
CA ILE A 95 -2.09 2.39 -19.14
C ILE A 95 -2.24 1.14 -19.99
N GLU A 96 -3.47 0.66 -20.13
CA GLU A 96 -3.81 -0.39 -21.09
C GLU A 96 -5.01 0.05 -21.92
N ASP A 97 -4.81 0.12 -23.24
CA ASP A 97 -5.76 0.66 -24.20
C ASP A 97 -6.22 2.09 -23.79
N SER A 98 -7.52 2.28 -23.62
CA SER A 98 -8.11 3.53 -23.14
C SER A 98 -8.24 3.61 -21.61
N SER A 99 -7.74 2.62 -20.87
CA SER A 99 -7.98 2.48 -19.43
C SER A 99 -6.73 2.72 -18.59
N LEU A 100 -6.92 3.28 -17.39
CA LEU A 100 -5.89 3.34 -16.36
C LEU A 100 -6.06 2.14 -15.43
N LYS A 101 -5.09 1.23 -15.41
CA LYS A 101 -5.03 0.12 -14.45
C LYS A 101 -4.33 0.58 -13.19
N ILE A 102 -4.94 0.31 -12.04
CA ILE A 102 -4.36 0.61 -10.74
C ILE A 102 -4.31 -0.63 -9.87
N ILE A 103 -3.24 -0.76 -9.11
CA ILE A 103 -3.17 -1.59 -7.91
C ILE A 103 -2.95 -0.65 -6.74
N VAL A 104 -3.85 -0.71 -5.77
CA VAL A 104 -3.86 0.18 -4.61
C VAL A 104 -3.90 -0.63 -3.31
N GLY A 105 -3.18 -0.17 -2.31
CA GLY A 105 -3.38 -0.56 -0.92
C GLY A 105 -4.41 0.38 -0.30
N ILE A 106 -5.53 -0.16 0.17
CA ILE A 106 -6.60 0.63 0.79
C ILE A 106 -6.70 0.33 2.28
N ASP A 107 -7.09 1.32 3.06
CA ASP A 107 -7.36 1.19 4.49
C ASP A 107 -8.57 0.28 4.76
N GLU A 108 -8.68 -0.20 6.00
CA GLU A 108 -9.73 -1.13 6.40
C GLU A 108 -11.13 -0.54 6.28
N GLU A 109 -11.32 0.74 6.60
CA GLU A 109 -12.62 1.41 6.52
C GLU A 109 -13.10 1.46 5.07
N SER A 110 -12.25 1.94 4.15
CA SER A 110 -12.51 1.94 2.71
C SER A 110 -12.80 0.52 2.20
N TYR A 111 -12.02 -0.48 2.65
CA TYR A 111 -12.23 -1.88 2.25
C TYR A 111 -13.60 -2.41 2.68
N MET A 112 -14.00 -2.18 3.93
CA MET A 112 -15.29 -2.64 4.46
C MET A 112 -16.45 -1.99 3.70
N GLN A 113 -16.33 -0.69 3.39
CA GLN A 113 -17.35 0.03 2.62
C GLN A 113 -17.45 -0.49 1.17
N ILE A 114 -16.32 -0.67 0.48
CA ILE A 114 -16.28 -1.26 -0.86
C ILE A 114 -16.87 -2.68 -0.85
N LYS A 115 -16.54 -3.48 0.16
CA LYS A 115 -17.07 -4.85 0.32
C LYS A 115 -18.59 -4.85 0.52
N LYS A 116 -19.11 -3.94 1.34
CA LYS A 116 -20.56 -3.75 1.55
C LYS A 116 -21.30 -3.41 0.25
N GLN A 117 -20.65 -2.69 -0.65
CA GLN A 117 -21.16 -2.36 -2.00
C GLN A 117 -20.91 -3.47 -3.05
N GLY A 118 -20.51 -4.67 -2.62
CA GLY A 118 -20.25 -5.79 -3.54
C GLY A 118 -19.03 -5.57 -4.43
N PHE A 119 -18.04 -4.83 -3.94
CA PHE A 119 -16.81 -4.49 -4.65
C PHE A 119 -17.01 -3.61 -5.90
N ARG A 120 -18.13 -2.89 -5.97
CA ARG A 120 -18.45 -1.98 -7.07
C ARG A 120 -18.31 -0.54 -6.60
N LEU A 121 -17.70 0.29 -7.43
CA LEU A 121 -17.64 1.74 -7.23
C LEU A 121 -18.13 2.44 -8.49
N ASN A 122 -18.79 3.57 -8.32
CA ASN A 122 -19.13 4.48 -9.39
C ASN A 122 -17.86 5.16 -9.90
N TYR A 123 -17.73 5.22 -11.23
CA TYR A 123 -16.63 5.91 -11.88
C TYR A 123 -17.09 6.48 -13.23
N ARG A 124 -17.06 7.81 -13.33
CA ARG A 124 -17.58 8.61 -14.44
C ARG A 124 -19.06 8.30 -14.68
N PHE A 125 -19.38 7.64 -15.80
CA PHE A 125 -20.74 7.29 -16.23
C PHE A 125 -21.01 5.78 -16.13
N SER A 126 -20.21 5.06 -15.34
CA SER A 126 -20.27 3.59 -15.25
C SER A 126 -19.89 3.11 -13.84
N ALA A 127 -19.87 1.79 -13.64
CA ALA A 127 -19.32 1.16 -12.45
C ALA A 127 -18.02 0.41 -12.79
N ILE A 128 -17.06 0.44 -11.86
CA ILE A 128 -15.84 -0.36 -11.89
C ILE A 128 -15.88 -1.42 -10.79
N PHE A 129 -15.05 -2.44 -10.94
CA PHE A 129 -14.86 -3.47 -9.92
C PHE A 129 -13.51 -3.31 -9.23
N MET A 130 -13.55 -3.23 -7.90
CA MET A 130 -12.36 -3.29 -7.04
C MET A 130 -12.11 -4.75 -6.70
N ARG A 131 -11.17 -5.41 -7.40
CA ARG A 131 -10.90 -6.83 -7.20
C ARG A 131 -9.84 -7.00 -6.09
N PRO A 132 -10.14 -7.72 -4.99
CA PRO A 132 -9.11 -8.09 -4.05
C PRO A 132 -8.01 -8.88 -4.74
N LEU A 133 -6.77 -8.43 -4.59
CA LEU A 133 -5.65 -9.31 -4.86
C LEU A 133 -5.61 -10.31 -3.71
N LYS A 134 -5.52 -11.61 -4.02
CA LYS A 134 -5.35 -12.64 -2.99
C LYS A 134 -4.27 -12.12 -2.02
N PRO A 135 -4.49 -12.18 -0.70
CA PRO A 135 -3.41 -11.90 0.23
C PRO A 135 -2.23 -12.78 -0.21
N MET A 136 -1.05 -12.19 -0.40
CA MET A 136 0.16 -13.02 -0.45
C MET A 136 0.08 -13.89 0.80
N SER A 137 -0.05 -15.19 0.60
CA SER A 137 -0.12 -16.13 1.72
C SER A 137 1.13 -15.96 2.57
N LYS A 138 1.10 -16.33 3.85
CA LYS A 138 2.32 -16.38 4.68
C LYS A 138 3.46 -17.18 4.01
N VAL A 139 3.16 -18.02 3.03
CA VAL A 139 4.12 -18.83 2.27
C VAL A 139 4.97 -17.98 1.30
N GLU A 140 4.42 -16.94 0.68
CA GLU A 140 5.23 -16.03 -0.18
C GLU A 140 6.10 -15.06 0.63
N ARG A 141 5.84 -14.91 1.94
CA ARG A 141 6.75 -14.20 2.87
C ARG A 141 8.06 -14.95 3.10
N ALA A 142 8.07 -16.28 2.92
CA ALA A 142 9.26 -17.12 3.08
C ALA A 142 9.97 -17.42 1.74
N GLY A 143 9.38 -17.03 0.60
CA GLY A 143 9.84 -17.44 -0.73
C GLY A 143 10.84 -16.50 -1.42
N VAL A 144 11.34 -15.47 -0.75
CA VAL A 144 12.39 -14.59 -1.31
C VAL A 144 13.58 -14.56 -0.35
N SER A 145 14.24 -15.70 -0.19
CA SER A 145 15.65 -15.79 0.18
C SER A 145 16.15 -17.22 0.02
N GLU A 146 16.69 -17.55 -1.15
CA GLU A 146 17.96 -18.28 -1.22
C GLU A 146 18.78 -17.67 -2.36
N PRO A 147 19.99 -17.16 -2.13
CA PRO A 147 20.92 -16.89 -3.22
C PRO A 147 21.37 -18.23 -3.81
N VAL A 148 21.14 -18.42 -5.11
CA VAL A 148 21.81 -19.48 -5.88
C VAL A 148 23.26 -19.03 -6.05
N TYR A 149 24.17 -19.64 -5.30
CA TYR A 149 25.59 -19.60 -5.61
C TYR A 149 25.85 -20.59 -6.75
N TRP A 150 26.30 -20.07 -7.89
CA TRP A 150 27.13 -20.82 -8.83
C TRP A 150 28.55 -20.29 -8.71
#